data_AF-A0A3N2KET6-F1
#
_entry.id   AF-A0A3N2KET6-F1
#
_cell.length_a   1.000
_cell.length_b   1.000
_cell.length_c   1.000
_cell.angle_alpha   90.00
_cell.angle_beta   90.00
_cell.angle_gamma   90.00
#
_symmetry.space_group_name_H-M   'P 1'
#
loop_
_entity.id
_entity.type
_entity.pdbx_description
1 polymer ?
#
loop_
_entity_poly.entity_id
_entity_poly.type
_entity_poly.pdbx_seq_one_letter_code
_entity_poly.pdbx_strand_id
1 'polypeptide(L)'
;MITDQVIKEIYKKYTKPCKNMAELGIDGYLSILTEHHHIVSDDMEVVVEDLEEFNPFRMFLKRSIYGILEFDRVIAFVFRSHILFFGKDSNQLRVHIKPEKKQSFLGKLFGH
;
A
#
# COMPACT_ATOMS: atom_id res chain seq x y z
N MET A 1 15.45 4.44 6.35
CA MET A 1 15.22 3.03 6.78
C MET A 1 13.80 2.87 7.28
N ILE A 2 13.04 1.88 6.80
CA ILE A 2 11.66 1.64 7.26
C ILE A 2 11.72 0.82 8.55
N THR A 3 11.32 1.43 9.66
CA THR A 3 11.22 0.79 10.98
C THR A 3 9.76 0.58 11.37
N ASP A 4 9.49 -0.28 12.36
CA ASP A 4 8.14 -0.48 12.90
C ASP A 4 7.52 0.82 13.44
N GLN A 5 8.35 1.72 13.98
CA GLN A 5 7.90 3.03 14.44
C GLN A 5 7.41 3.88 13.26
N VAL A 6 8.16 3.92 12.15
CA VAL A 6 7.75 4.62 10.93
C VAL A 6 6.45 4.04 10.40
N ILE A 7 6.32 2.71 10.33
CA ILE A 7 5.09 2.03 9.87
C ILE A 7 3.88 2.43 10.74
N LYS A 8 4.06 2.47 12.08
CA LYS A 8 2.99 2.92 13.00
C LYS A 8 2.58 4.35 12.73
N GLU A 9 3.53 5.26 12.49
CA GLU A 9 3.22 6.65 12.18
C GLU A 9 2.52 6.81 10.82
N ILE A 10 2.88 6.02 9.82
CA ILE A 10 2.17 5.99 8.53
C ILE A 10 0.70 5.64 8.74
N TYR A 11 0.39 4.55 9.46
CA TYR A 11 -1.02 4.19 9.72
C TYR A 11 -1.79 5.21 10.55
N LYS A 12 -1.11 6.00 11.41
CA LYS A 12 -1.75 7.09 12.17
C LYS A 12 -2.03 8.31 11.30
N LYS A 13 -1.12 8.65 10.38
CA LYS A 13 -1.25 9.78 9.48
C LYS A 13 -2.28 9.52 8.38
N TYR A 14 -2.24 8.34 7.78
CA TYR A 14 -3.09 7.95 6.66
C TYR A 14 -4.27 7.11 7.16
N THR A 15 -5.30 7.79 7.68
CA THR A 15 -6.50 7.14 8.25
C THR A 15 -7.72 7.13 7.33
N LYS A 16 -7.67 7.88 6.22
CA LYS A 16 -8.75 7.99 5.23
C LYS A 16 -8.17 7.87 3.82
N PRO A 17 -8.96 7.37 2.84
CA PRO A 17 -8.55 7.36 1.45
C PRO A 17 -8.24 8.78 0.98
N CYS A 18 -7.30 8.90 0.06
CA CYS A 18 -7.01 10.20 -0.53
C CYS A 18 -8.29 10.71 -1.22
N LYS A 19 -8.69 11.96 -0.95
CA LYS A 19 -9.91 12.52 -1.54
C LYS A 19 -9.74 12.81 -3.02
N ASN A 20 -8.53 13.15 -3.44
CA ASN A 20 -8.21 13.50 -4.80
C ASN A 20 -7.08 12.58 -5.30
N MET A 21 -7.44 11.63 -6.17
CA MET A 21 -6.47 10.69 -6.74
C MET A 21 -5.49 11.37 -7.70
N ALA A 22 -5.91 12.45 -8.38
CA ALA A 22 -5.03 13.21 -9.25
C ALA A 22 -3.88 13.89 -8.47
N GLU A 23 -4.13 14.30 -7.22
CA GLU A 23 -3.10 14.87 -6.34
C GLU A 23 -2.06 13.86 -5.86
N LEU A 24 -2.33 12.55 -5.95
CA LEU A 24 -1.36 11.53 -5.54
C LEU A 24 -0.19 11.42 -6.50
N GLY A 25 -0.30 11.92 -7.74
CA GLY A 25 0.76 11.81 -8.75
C GLY A 25 1.19 10.36 -9.01
N ILE A 26 0.23 9.42 -8.93
CA ILE A 26 0.51 7.97 -8.95
C ILE A 26 1.35 7.55 -10.16
N ASP A 27 1.05 8.11 -11.33
CA ASP A 27 1.73 7.75 -12.58
C ASP A 27 3.24 8.08 -12.53
N GLY A 28 3.63 9.12 -11.78
CA GLY A 28 5.03 9.47 -11.56
C GLY A 28 5.76 8.49 -10.64
N TYR A 29 5.06 7.82 -9.72
CA TYR A 29 5.65 6.74 -8.93
C TYR A 29 5.68 5.43 -9.70
N LEU A 30 4.64 5.16 -10.50
CA LEU A 30 4.59 3.96 -11.35
C LEU A 30 5.70 3.97 -12.40
N SER A 31 6.00 5.12 -13.01
CA SER A 31 7.09 5.22 -13.99
C SER A 31 8.46 4.81 -13.41
N ILE A 32 8.74 5.18 -12.16
CA ILE A 32 9.95 4.75 -11.43
C ILE A 32 9.93 3.23 -11.22
N LEU A 33 8.77 2.67 -10.84
CA LEU A 33 8.66 1.25 -10.54
C LEU A 33 8.70 0.36 -11.78
N THR A 34 8.23 0.84 -12.92
CA THR A 34 8.25 0.08 -14.19
C THR A 34 9.66 -0.25 -14.69
N GLU A 35 10.70 0.39 -14.16
CA GLU A 35 12.10 0.04 -14.46
C GLU A 35 12.47 -1.36 -13.95
N HIS A 36 11.82 -1.82 -12.88
CA HIS A 36 12.17 -3.07 -12.19
C HIS A 36 10.97 -3.99 -11.91
N HIS A 37 9.74 -3.52 -12.09
CA HIS A 37 8.51 -4.28 -11.90
C HIS A 37 7.67 -4.25 -13.19
N HIS A 38 7.11 -5.38 -13.60
CA HIS A 38 6.12 -5.42 -14.67
C HIS A 38 4.78 -4.96 -14.11
N ILE A 39 4.49 -3.66 -14.29
CA ILE A 39 3.25 -3.03 -13.82
C ILE A 39 2.44 -2.52 -15.00
N VAL A 40 1.18 -2.92 -15.05
CA VAL A 40 0.17 -2.38 -15.96
C VAL A 40 -0.79 -1.53 -15.14
N SER A 41 -1.13 -0.35 -15.64
CA SER A 41 -2.09 0.54 -14.96
C SER A 41 -3.05 1.15 -15.97
N ASP A 42 -4.31 1.21 -15.57
CA ASP A 42 -5.36 1.95 -16.26
C ASP A 42 -5.89 3.10 -15.37
N ASP A 43 -7.05 3.68 -15.69
CA ASP A 43 -7.63 4.77 -14.90
C ASP A 43 -8.11 4.35 -13.50
N MET A 44 -8.40 3.06 -13.26
CA MET A 44 -9.02 2.57 -12.04
C MET A 44 -8.10 1.74 -11.16
N GLU A 45 -7.20 0.96 -11.75
CA GLU A 45 -6.42 -0.07 -11.09
C GLU A 45 -4.97 -0.16 -11.57
N VAL A 46 -4.20 -0.89 -10.78
CA VAL A 46 -2.81 -1.21 -11.00
C VAL A 46 -2.67 -2.72 -10.83
N VAL A 47 -2.03 -3.36 -11.81
CA VAL A 47 -1.76 -4.80 -11.88
C VAL A 47 -0.26 -5.00 -11.91
N VAL A 48 0.25 -5.79 -10.95
CA VAL A 48 1.66 -6.18 -10.84
C VAL A 48 1.80 -7.59 -11.43
N GLU A 49 2.22 -7.67 -12.69
CA GLU A 49 2.28 -8.92 -13.45
C GLU A 49 3.41 -9.86 -13.00
N ASP A 50 4.37 -9.36 -12.21
CA ASP A 50 5.41 -10.18 -11.59
C ASP A 50 4.88 -11.16 -10.53
N LEU A 51 3.65 -10.95 -10.05
CA LEU A 51 3.02 -11.82 -9.06
C LEU A 51 2.17 -12.89 -9.72
N GLU A 52 2.11 -14.06 -9.07
CA GLU A 52 1.21 -15.15 -9.45
C GLU A 52 -0.25 -14.69 -9.54
N GLU A 53 -1.00 -15.27 -10.46
CA GLU A 53 -2.39 -14.89 -10.77
C GLU A 53 -3.31 -14.85 -9.53
N PHE A 54 -3.10 -15.78 -8.59
CA PHE A 54 -3.89 -15.91 -7.37
C PHE A 54 -3.37 -15.07 -6.19
N ASN A 55 -2.32 -14.27 -6.38
CA ASN A 55 -1.80 -13.41 -5.33
C ASN A 55 -2.78 -12.27 -5.03
N PRO A 56 -3.25 -12.09 -3.78
CA PRO A 56 -4.25 -11.08 -3.43
C PRO A 56 -3.74 -9.62 -3.55
N PHE A 57 -2.42 -9.43 -3.68
CA PHE A 57 -1.78 -8.13 -3.87
C PHE A 57 -1.34 -7.88 -5.31
N ARG A 58 -1.66 -8.81 -6.23
CA ARG A 58 -1.40 -8.66 -7.68
C ARG A 58 -2.11 -7.45 -8.26
N MET A 59 -3.32 -7.17 -7.81
CA MET A 59 -4.15 -6.10 -8.34
C MET A 59 -4.69 -5.26 -7.20
N PHE A 60 -4.61 -3.94 -7.36
CA PHE A 60 -5.22 -3.00 -6.41
C PHE A 60 -5.81 -1.79 -7.11
N LEU A 61 -6.88 -1.28 -6.53
CA LEU A 61 -7.61 -0.13 -7.03
C LEU A 61 -6.92 1.18 -6.62
N LYS A 62 -6.74 2.12 -7.55
CA LYS A 62 -6.19 3.45 -7.24
C LYS A 62 -6.98 4.13 -6.12
N ARG A 63 -8.32 4.03 -6.15
CA ARG A 63 -9.22 4.61 -5.14
C ARG A 63 -9.04 4.08 -3.71
N SER A 64 -8.43 2.91 -3.52
CA SER A 64 -8.22 2.33 -2.20
C SER A 64 -6.93 2.82 -1.53
N ILE A 65 -6.13 3.62 -2.25
CA ILE A 65 -4.88 4.20 -1.76
C ILE A 65 -5.19 5.38 -0.83
N TYR A 66 -4.60 5.33 0.35
CA TYR A 66 -4.69 6.38 1.37
C TYR A 66 -3.54 7.38 1.22
N GLY A 67 -2.39 6.93 0.72
CA GLY A 67 -1.25 7.76 0.37
C GLY A 67 -0.13 6.97 -0.29
N ILE A 68 0.80 7.69 -0.90
CA ILE A 68 2.04 7.15 -1.45
C ILE A 68 3.21 7.86 -0.77
N LEU A 69 4.23 7.11 -0.39
CA LEU A 69 5.43 7.63 0.27
C LEU A 69 6.66 7.08 -0.44
N GLU A 70 7.54 7.97 -0.89
CA GLU A 70 8.84 7.58 -1.42
C GLU A 70 9.88 7.54 -0.31
N PHE A 71 10.66 6.47 -0.29
CA PHE A 71 11.87 6.30 0.52
C PHE A 71 13.05 6.03 -0.42
N ASP A 72 14.28 6.11 0.11
CA ASP A 72 15.51 5.99 -0.69
C ASP A 72 15.51 4.80 -1.66
N ARG A 73 15.11 3.61 -1.20
CA ARG A 73 15.15 2.36 -1.98
C ARG A 73 13.78 1.74 -2.29
N VAL A 74 12.70 2.32 -1.78
CA VAL A 74 11.36 1.74 -1.96
C VAL A 74 10.29 2.81 -2.05
N ILE A 75 9.20 2.50 -2.76
CA ILE A 75 7.97 3.29 -2.78
C ILE A 75 6.89 2.53 -2.02
N ALA A 76 6.24 3.20 -1.08
CA ALA A 76 5.21 2.63 -0.22
C ALA A 76 3.82 3.11 -0.62
N PHE A 77 2.94 2.17 -1.01
CA PHE A 77 1.52 2.41 -1.22
C PHE A 77 0.76 2.04 0.04
N VAL A 78 0.10 3.04 0.63
CA VAL A 78 -0.58 2.91 1.92
C VAL A 78 -2.05 2.63 1.68
N PHE A 79 -2.55 1.55 2.27
CA PHE A 79 -3.97 1.17 2.26
C PHE A 79 -4.52 1.15 3.69
N ARG A 80 -5.83 0.93 3.81
CA ARG A 80 -6.53 0.86 5.11
C ARG A 80 -5.90 -0.15 6.08
N SER A 81 -5.58 -1.35 5.58
CA SER A 81 -5.19 -2.52 6.38
C SER A 81 -3.78 -3.01 6.09
N HIS A 82 -3.11 -2.50 5.06
CA HIS A 82 -1.79 -2.96 4.67
C HIS A 82 -1.00 -1.84 3.98
N ILE A 83 0.31 -2.05 3.83
CA ILE A 83 1.21 -1.19 3.07
C ILE A 83 1.97 -2.09 2.11
N LEU A 84 1.96 -1.74 0.82
CA LEU A 84 2.80 -2.39 -0.19
C LEU A 84 4.08 -1.59 -0.35
N PHE A 85 5.23 -2.24 -0.22
CA PHE A 85 6.54 -1.64 -0.44
C PHE A 85 7.15 -2.23 -1.70
N PHE A 86 7.30 -1.40 -2.73
CA PHE A 86 7.95 -1.77 -3.99
C PHE A 86 9.41 -1.33 -3.97
N GLY A 87 10.34 -2.22 -4.32
CA GLY A 87 11.75 -1.89 -4.52
C GLY A 87 11.94 -0.92 -5.69
N LYS A 88 12.73 0.13 -5.51
CA LYS A 88 13.17 1.02 -6.59
C LYS A 88 14.32 0.43 -7.40
N ASP A 89 15.15 -0.41 -6.77
CA ASP A 89 16.36 -0.98 -7.38
C ASP A 89 16.23 -2.51 -7.59
N SER A 90 15.02 -3.07 -7.42
CA SER A 90 14.76 -4.52 -7.52
C SER A 90 13.27 -4.80 -7.70
N ASN A 91 12.93 -5.98 -8.23
CA ASN A 91 11.54 -6.47 -8.37
C ASN A 91 10.91 -6.97 -7.05
N GLN A 92 11.49 -6.59 -5.89
CA GLN A 92 10.97 -7.05 -4.60
C GLN A 92 9.71 -6.28 -4.21
N LEU A 93 8.63 -7.03 -3.95
CA LEU A 93 7.41 -6.53 -3.32
C LEU A 93 7.31 -7.07 -1.90
N ARG A 94 7.24 -6.18 -0.91
CA ARG A 94 7.00 -6.54 0.49
C ARG A 94 5.66 -6.00 0.96
N VAL A 95 4.86 -6.87 1.58
CA VAL A 95 3.57 -6.49 2.16
C VAL A 95 3.70 -6.41 3.67
N HIS A 96 3.29 -5.29 4.25
CA HIS A 96 3.08 -5.18 5.69
C HIS A 96 1.59 -5.13 5.99
N ILE A 97 1.07 -6.12 6.71
CA ILE A 97 -0.34 -6.17 7.13
C ILE A 97 -0.46 -5.56 8.52
N LYS A 98 -1.41 -4.64 8.68
CA LYS A 98 -1.73 -4.02 9.96
C LYS A 98 -2.21 -5.10 10.93
N PRO A 99 -1.59 -5.26 12.11
CA PRO A 99 -2.07 -6.20 13.10
C PRO A 99 -3.52 -5.86 13.47
N GLU A 100 -4.39 -6.88 13.49
CA GLU A 100 -5.74 -6.67 14.00
C GLU A 100 -5.64 -6.19 15.45
N LYS A 101 -6.36 -5.11 15.77
CA LYS A 101 -6.54 -4.74 17.18
C LYS A 101 -7.30 -5.91 17.80
N LYS A 102 -6.66 -6.65 18.72
CA LYS A 102 -7.36 -7.63 19.57
C LYS A 102 -8.65 -6.96 20.03
N GLN A 103 -9.79 -7.57 19.70
CA GLN A 103 -11.08 -7.10 20.15
C GLN A 103 -10.97 -6.80 21.64
N SER A 104 -11.21 -5.54 22.01
CA SER A 104 -11.16 -5.12 23.41
C SER A 104 -12.13 -6.02 24.17
N PHE A 105 -11.75 -6.48 25.36
CA PHE A 105 -12.60 -7.34 26.20
C PHE A 105 -14.01 -6.75 26.43
N LEU A 106 -14.18 -5.43 26.28
CA LEU A 106 -15.47 -4.74 26.27
C LEU A 106 -16.41 -5.12 25.11
N GLY A 107 -15.87 -5.50 23.94
CA GLY A 107 -16.66 -5.97 22.80
C GLY A 107 -17.27 -7.36 23.01
N LYS A 108 -16.70 -8.18 23.90
CA LYS A 108 -17.33 -9.44 24.35
C LYS A 108 -18.38 -9.24 25.45
N LEU A 109 -18.34 -8.11 26.17
CA LEU A 109 -19.26 -7.84 27.28
C LEU A 109 -20.52 -7.06 26.85
N PHE A 110 -20.44 -6.27 25.78
CA PHE A 110 -21.56 -5.47 25.26
C PHE A 110 -21.86 -5.82 23.79
N GLY A 111 -22.21 -7.07 23.55
CA GLY A 111 -22.36 -7.65 22.22
C GLY A 111 -23.23 -6.86 21.23
N HIS A 112 -22.65 -6.55 20.09
CA HIS A 112 -23.17 -6.82 18.74
C HIS A 112 -22.00 -6.94 17.77
#